data_AF-A0A3R6IKM4-F1
#
_entry.id   AF-A0A3R6IKM4-F1
#
_cell.length_a   1.000
_cell.length_b   1.000
_cell.length_c   1.000
_cell.angle_alpha   90.00
_cell.angle_beta   90.00
_cell.angle_gamma   90.00
#
_symmetry.space_group_name_H-M   'P 1'
#
loop_
_entity.id
_entity.type
_entity.pdbx_description
1 polymer ?
#
loop_
_entity_poly.entity_id
_entity_poly.type
_entity_poly.pdbx_seq_one_letter_code
_entity_poly.pdbx_strand_id
1 'polypeptide(L)'
;MILSASRFKYWAICPSTSQAYLFDFLTNVFEALGGVPKEIVIDNASTMMDKARTERSDGKVNPKFQQFADDFGFNIVPCIRARPNTKAKVENPMRVINEIMTYNGLLNNEEELFEKMQEITNEANSRVCQAIGIPPILVFKKEKEHLLPLPNDKICSYYKNTTIHAKVNFLYRSEDSVRAAGTKCRMKREMGHQMSCDILNT
;
A
#
# COMPACT_ATOMS: atom_id res chain seq x y z
N MET A 1 -3.73 -3.91 4.89
CA MET A 1 -4.87 -4.83 4.74
C MET A 1 -5.22 -5.44 6.10
N ILE A 2 -6.50 -5.76 6.35
CA ILE A 2 -6.94 -6.49 7.55
C ILE A 2 -7.90 -7.59 7.11
N LEU A 3 -7.66 -8.82 7.57
CA LEU A 3 -8.56 -9.95 7.32
C LEU A 3 -9.76 -9.91 8.25
N SER A 4 -10.95 -10.21 7.72
CA SER A 4 -12.21 -9.99 8.45
C SER A 4 -12.43 -10.97 9.60
N ALA A 5 -12.06 -12.24 9.43
CA ALA A 5 -12.34 -13.26 10.45
C ALA A 5 -11.28 -13.25 11.55
N SER A 6 -9.99 -13.33 11.19
CA SER A 6 -8.88 -13.35 12.15
C SER A 6 -8.51 -11.99 12.71
N ARG A 7 -8.92 -10.88 12.08
CA ARG A 7 -8.39 -9.54 12.35
C ARG A 7 -6.88 -9.44 12.13
N PHE A 8 -6.30 -10.39 11.39
CA PHE A 8 -4.89 -10.38 11.02
C PHE A 8 -4.59 -9.17 10.16
N LYS A 9 -3.49 -8.50 10.47
CA LYS A 9 -3.10 -7.22 9.90
C LYS A 9 -1.86 -7.40 9.06
N TYR A 10 -1.86 -6.75 7.91
CA TYR A 10 -0.68 -6.62 7.08
C TYR A 10 -0.50 -5.15 6.73
N TRP A 11 0.60 -4.56 7.17
CA TRP A 11 0.95 -3.19 6.87
C TRP A 11 2.25 -3.13 6.09
N ALA A 12 2.34 -2.18 5.16
CA ALA A 12 3.52 -1.93 4.38
C ALA A 12 3.68 -0.43 4.18
N ILE A 13 4.90 -0.02 3.88
CA ILE A 13 5.24 1.36 3.57
C ILE A 13 5.28 1.47 2.05
N CYS A 14 4.51 2.42 1.52
CA CYS A 14 4.41 2.66 0.10
C CYS A 14 4.90 4.09 -0.20
N PRO A 15 5.87 4.27 -1.12
CA PRO A 15 6.36 5.59 -1.53
C PRO A 15 5.29 6.50 -2.14
N SER A 16 4.22 5.93 -2.67
CA SER A 16 3.15 6.68 -3.32
C SER A 16 1.80 5.98 -3.17
N THR A 17 0.73 6.75 -3.31
CA THR A 17 -0.66 6.27 -3.32
C THR A 17 -1.16 5.94 -4.74
N SER A 18 -0.25 5.85 -5.72
CA SER A 18 -0.62 5.52 -7.10
C SER A 18 -1.18 4.10 -7.23
N GLN A 19 -1.95 3.85 -8.30
CA GLN A 19 -2.53 2.53 -8.56
C GLN A 19 -1.47 1.43 -8.73
N ALA A 20 -0.29 1.76 -9.27
CA ALA A 20 0.80 0.80 -9.42
C ALA A 20 1.31 0.30 -8.05
N TYR A 21 1.53 1.22 -7.09
CA TYR A 21 1.91 0.83 -5.73
C TYR A 21 0.79 0.09 -4.98
N LEU A 22 -0.48 0.38 -5.29
CA LEU A 22 -1.59 -0.40 -4.76
C LEU A 22 -1.55 -1.87 -5.24
N PHE A 23 -1.30 -2.10 -6.53
CA PHE A 23 -1.25 -3.45 -7.10
C PHE A 23 -0.04 -4.23 -6.57
N ASP A 24 1.12 -3.57 -6.51
CA ASP A 24 2.33 -4.13 -5.91
C ASP A 24 2.10 -4.51 -4.44
N PHE A 25 1.50 -3.61 -3.66
CA PHE A 25 1.14 -3.87 -2.27
C PHE A 25 0.22 -5.08 -2.11
N LEU A 26 -0.89 -5.13 -2.85
CA LEU A 26 -1.85 -6.24 -2.75
C LEU A 26 -1.23 -7.57 -3.16
N THR A 27 -0.41 -7.56 -4.22
CA THR A 27 0.32 -8.75 -4.67
C THR A 27 1.24 -9.27 -3.57
N ASN A 28 2.06 -8.41 -2.98
CA ASN A 28 2.97 -8.77 -1.89
C ASN A 28 2.20 -9.28 -0.66
N VAL A 29 1.02 -8.71 -0.36
CA VAL A 29 0.16 -9.20 0.73
C VAL A 29 -0.34 -10.61 0.42
N PHE A 30 -0.88 -10.88 -0.77
CA PHE A 30 -1.41 -12.20 -1.10
C PHE A 30 -0.32 -13.28 -1.06
N GLU A 31 0.88 -12.97 -1.55
CA GLU A 31 2.03 -13.86 -1.44
C GLU A 31 2.40 -14.14 0.01
N ALA A 32 2.47 -13.10 0.86
CA ALA A 32 2.78 -13.27 2.27
C ALA A 32 1.71 -14.06 3.04
N LEU A 33 0.42 -13.89 2.69
CA LEU A 33 -0.66 -14.71 3.24
C LEU A 33 -0.59 -16.15 2.72
N GLY A 34 -0.02 -16.37 1.53
CA GLY A 34 0.01 -17.63 0.81
C GLY A 34 -1.31 -17.95 0.11
N GLY A 35 -2.08 -16.92 -0.28
CA GLY A 35 -3.38 -17.06 -0.91
C GLY A 35 -4.13 -15.74 -1.02
N VAL A 36 -5.24 -15.76 -1.77
CA VAL A 36 -6.07 -14.59 -2.07
C VAL A 36 -7.40 -14.68 -1.31
N PRO A 37 -7.84 -13.64 -0.59
CA PRO A 37 -9.17 -13.62 0.00
C PRO A 37 -10.26 -13.64 -1.09
N LYS A 38 -11.37 -14.32 -0.83
CA LYS A 38 -12.49 -14.43 -1.79
C LYS A 38 -13.16 -13.08 -2.10
N GLU A 39 -13.18 -12.20 -1.12
CA GLU A 39 -13.80 -10.88 -1.21
C GLU A 39 -12.89 -9.84 -0.59
N ILE A 40 -12.74 -8.70 -1.27
CA ILE A 40 -11.99 -7.56 -0.76
C ILE A 40 -12.91 -6.36 -0.67
N VAL A 41 -13.09 -5.89 0.56
CA VAL A 41 -13.84 -4.67 0.84
C VAL A 41 -12.93 -3.47 0.63
N ILE A 42 -13.26 -2.62 -0.33
CA ILE A 42 -12.47 -1.43 -0.67
C ILE A 42 -13.20 -0.15 -0.27
N ASP A 43 -12.44 0.93 -0.15
CA ASP A 43 -13.02 2.27 -0.11
C ASP A 43 -13.32 2.78 -1.53
N ASN A 44 -13.75 4.04 -1.63
CA ASN A 44 -14.11 4.67 -2.90
C ASN A 44 -12.99 5.54 -3.48
N ALA A 45 -11.72 5.17 -3.26
CA ALA A 45 -10.60 5.89 -3.84
C ALA A 45 -10.58 5.79 -5.37
N SER A 46 -10.13 6.84 -6.05
CA SER A 46 -10.07 6.91 -7.52
C SER A 46 -9.13 5.87 -8.14
N THR A 47 -8.20 5.32 -7.36
CA THR A 47 -7.32 4.21 -7.77
C THR A 47 -8.07 2.89 -7.93
N MET A 48 -9.26 2.74 -7.34
CA MET A 48 -10.06 1.52 -7.38
C MET A 48 -11.46 1.75 -7.98
N MET A 49 -11.99 2.97 -7.92
CA MET A 49 -13.34 3.32 -8.35
C MET A 49 -13.33 4.53 -9.31
N ASP A 50 -13.89 4.37 -10.51
CA ASP A 50 -14.19 5.50 -11.41
C ASP A 50 -15.37 6.33 -10.91
N LYS A 51 -16.37 5.66 -10.32
CA LYS A 51 -17.53 6.29 -9.68
C LYS A 51 -17.75 5.66 -8.32
N ALA A 52 -17.72 6.46 -7.27
CA ALA A 52 -17.94 5.98 -5.92
C ALA A 52 -19.32 5.31 -5.76
N ARG A 53 -19.38 4.21 -5.00
CA ARG A 53 -20.63 3.59 -4.58
C ARG A 53 -21.35 4.48 -3.56
N THR A 54 -22.64 4.63 -3.73
CA THR A 54 -23.55 5.36 -2.82
C THR A 54 -24.75 4.48 -2.48
N GLU A 55 -25.66 4.94 -1.63
CA GLU A 55 -26.91 4.21 -1.37
C GLU A 55 -27.80 4.07 -2.61
N ARG A 56 -27.64 4.96 -3.60
CA ARG A 56 -28.49 5.06 -4.80
C ARG A 56 -27.83 4.49 -6.05
N SER A 57 -26.56 4.11 -5.96
CA SER A 57 -25.79 3.64 -7.11
C SER A 57 -24.68 2.71 -6.64
N ASP A 58 -24.54 1.57 -7.31
CA ASP A 58 -23.47 0.60 -7.06
C ASP A 58 -22.08 1.15 -7.39
N GLY A 59 -21.99 2.32 -8.03
CA GLY A 59 -20.75 2.93 -8.47
C GLY A 59 -20.22 2.27 -9.74
N LYS A 60 -18.95 2.52 -10.04
CA LYS A 60 -18.22 1.92 -11.15
C LYS A 60 -16.79 1.66 -10.71
N VAL A 61 -16.39 0.41 -10.73
CA VAL A 61 -15.02 -0.02 -10.46
C VAL A 61 -14.10 0.47 -11.59
N ASN A 62 -12.90 0.88 -11.23
CA ASN A 62 -11.86 1.21 -12.21
C ASN A 62 -11.50 -0.04 -13.03
N PRO A 63 -11.51 0.01 -14.38
CA PRO A 63 -11.30 -1.19 -15.21
C PRO A 63 -9.98 -1.92 -14.93
N LYS A 64 -8.90 -1.21 -14.59
CA LYS A 64 -7.62 -1.85 -14.25
C LYS A 64 -7.67 -2.59 -12.92
N PHE A 65 -8.41 -2.06 -11.95
CA PHE A 65 -8.61 -2.74 -10.68
C PHE A 65 -9.56 -3.94 -10.82
N GLN A 66 -10.55 -3.86 -11.70
CA GLN A 66 -11.38 -5.01 -12.05
C GLN A 66 -10.55 -6.12 -12.70
N GLN A 67 -9.69 -5.78 -13.66
CA GLN A 67 -8.78 -6.75 -14.28
C GLN A 67 -7.86 -7.42 -13.24
N PHE A 68 -7.28 -6.64 -12.33
CA PHE A 68 -6.49 -7.17 -11.22
C PHE A 68 -7.30 -8.15 -10.36
N ALA A 69 -8.57 -7.83 -10.06
CA ALA A 69 -9.43 -8.71 -9.30
C ALA A 69 -9.76 -10.02 -10.05
N ASP A 70 -10.00 -9.93 -11.35
CA ASP A 70 -10.27 -11.09 -12.22
C ASP A 70 -9.04 -12.00 -12.31
N ASP A 71 -7.84 -11.43 -12.45
CA ASP A 71 -6.56 -12.17 -12.52
C ASP A 71 -6.24 -12.93 -11.22
N PHE A 72 -6.58 -12.36 -10.07
CA PHE A 72 -6.41 -12.98 -8.74
C PHE A 72 -7.65 -13.75 -8.26
N GLY A 73 -8.77 -13.68 -8.98
CA GLY A 73 -10.00 -14.41 -8.73
C GLY A 73 -10.82 -13.95 -7.52
N PHE A 74 -10.67 -12.71 -7.04
CA PHE A 74 -11.43 -12.19 -5.90
C PHE A 74 -12.56 -11.24 -6.31
N ASN A 75 -13.60 -11.16 -5.49
CA ASN A 75 -14.71 -10.23 -5.70
C ASN A 75 -14.46 -8.88 -5.01
N ILE A 76 -14.74 -7.79 -5.71
CA ILE A 76 -14.62 -6.43 -5.19
C ILE A 76 -15.92 -6.03 -4.50
N VAL A 77 -15.83 -5.57 -3.25
CA VAL A 77 -16.99 -5.09 -2.47
C VAL A 77 -16.75 -3.63 -2.06
N PRO A 78 -17.19 -2.63 -2.85
CA PRO A 78 -17.02 -1.24 -2.47
C PRO A 78 -17.90 -0.88 -1.27
N CYS A 79 -17.35 -0.12 -0.33
CA CYS A 79 -18.12 0.45 0.77
C CYS A 79 -19.15 1.46 0.28
N ILE A 80 -20.31 1.54 0.94
CA ILE A 80 -21.28 2.61 0.71
C ILE A 80 -20.71 3.92 1.25
N ARG A 81 -20.56 4.94 0.38
CA ARG A 81 -20.10 6.27 0.79
C ARG A 81 -21.01 6.86 1.88
N ALA A 82 -20.41 7.58 2.83
CA ALA A 82 -21.09 8.24 3.96
C ALA A 82 -21.80 7.32 4.97
N ARG A 83 -21.55 6.00 4.92
CA ARG A 83 -21.89 5.07 6.01
C ARG A 83 -20.62 4.65 6.76
N PRO A 84 -20.21 5.37 7.83
CA PRO A 84 -18.97 5.06 8.56
C PRO A 84 -18.98 3.67 9.22
N ASN A 85 -20.17 3.12 9.52
CA ASN A 85 -20.31 1.83 10.20
C ASN A 85 -19.73 0.63 9.43
N THR A 86 -19.65 0.67 8.09
CA THR A 86 -19.00 -0.40 7.30
C THR A 86 -17.48 -0.34 7.35
N LYS A 87 -16.89 0.79 7.79
CA LYS A 87 -15.44 1.00 7.92
C LYS A 87 -14.90 0.68 9.32
N ALA A 88 -15.78 0.40 10.29
CA ALA A 88 -15.45 0.20 11.71
C ALA A 88 -14.61 -1.06 12.01
N LYS A 89 -14.37 -1.92 11.02
CA LYS A 89 -13.51 -3.11 11.15
C LYS A 89 -12.01 -2.80 11.12
N VAL A 90 -11.64 -1.60 10.68
CA VAL A 90 -10.24 -1.17 10.60
C VAL A 90 -9.89 -0.48 11.91
N GLU A 91 -8.95 -1.04 12.70
CA GLU A 91 -8.33 -0.33 13.83
C GLU A 91 -7.88 1.07 13.37
N ASN A 92 -7.87 2.04 14.28
CA ASN A 92 -7.48 3.42 13.94
C ASN A 92 -6.11 3.41 13.23
N PRO A 93 -6.06 3.61 11.89
CA PRO A 93 -4.80 3.55 11.14
C PRO A 93 -3.82 4.62 11.63
N MET A 94 -4.34 5.68 12.27
CA MET A 94 -3.55 6.72 12.92
C MET A 94 -2.67 6.18 14.04
N ARG A 95 -3.05 5.08 14.73
CA ARG A 95 -2.20 4.53 15.81
C ARG A 95 -0.86 4.05 15.26
N VAL A 96 -0.90 3.29 14.17
CA VAL A 96 0.30 2.74 13.51
C VAL A 96 1.14 3.86 12.92
N ILE A 97 0.49 4.84 12.29
CA ILE A 97 1.19 6.02 11.75
C ILE A 97 1.90 6.77 12.88
N ASN A 98 1.23 7.04 14.00
CA ASN A 98 1.83 7.74 15.15
C ASN A 98 3.00 6.96 15.75
N GLU A 99 2.87 5.63 15.84
CA GLU A 99 3.91 4.74 16.35
C GLU A 99 5.16 4.79 15.46
N ILE A 100 5.00 4.68 14.14
CA ILE A 100 6.12 4.82 13.18
C ILE A 100 6.73 6.22 13.25
N MET A 101 5.90 7.27 13.33
CA MET A 101 6.36 8.66 13.39
C MET A 101 7.17 8.96 14.66
N THR A 102 7.05 8.15 15.71
CA THR A 102 7.89 8.26 16.92
C THR A 102 9.36 7.96 16.63
N TYR A 103 9.65 7.24 15.55
CA TYR A 103 11.01 6.91 15.09
C TYR A 103 11.54 7.90 14.04
N ASN A 104 10.80 8.98 13.75
CA ASN A 104 11.25 9.98 12.79
C ASN A 104 12.56 10.64 13.25
N GLY A 105 13.58 10.64 12.39
CA GLY A 105 14.92 11.12 12.71
C GLY A 105 15.79 10.16 13.55
N LEU A 106 15.27 8.98 13.92
CA LEU A 106 16.02 7.92 14.61
C LEU A 106 16.46 6.80 13.66
N LEU A 107 15.78 6.65 12.53
CA LEU A 107 16.06 5.62 11.52
C LEU A 107 17.02 6.17 10.46
N ASN A 108 18.03 5.39 10.11
CA ASN A 108 19.12 5.83 9.24
C ASN A 108 18.87 5.52 7.76
N ASN A 109 18.02 4.54 7.47
CA ASN A 109 17.77 4.07 6.12
C ASN A 109 16.36 3.45 5.98
N GLU A 110 15.99 3.10 4.75
CA GLU A 110 14.69 2.51 4.41
C GLU A 110 14.51 1.10 4.99
N GLU A 111 15.59 0.33 5.12
CA GLU A 111 15.58 -1.04 5.64
C GLU A 111 15.18 -1.08 7.12
N GLU A 112 15.79 -0.24 7.96
CA GLU A 112 15.42 -0.10 9.38
C GLU A 112 13.94 0.30 9.55
N LEU A 113 13.42 1.12 8.63
CA LEU A 113 12.02 1.51 8.61
C LEU A 113 11.09 0.34 8.25
N PHE A 114 11.49 -0.50 7.29
CA PHE A 114 10.76 -1.72 6.98
C PHE A 114 10.79 -2.72 8.13
N GLU A 115 11.95 -2.92 8.77
CA GLU A 115 12.09 -3.80 9.94
C GLU A 115 11.18 -3.35 11.09
N LYS A 116 11.17 -2.06 11.41
CA LYS A 116 10.28 -1.53 12.46
C LYS A 116 8.81 -1.69 12.12
N MET A 117 8.43 -1.50 10.86
CA MET A 117 7.05 -1.76 10.44
C MET A 117 6.67 -3.25 10.60
N GLN A 118 7.59 -4.17 10.32
CA GLN A 118 7.36 -5.59 10.55
C GLN A 118 7.20 -5.92 12.03
N GLU A 119 8.04 -5.36 12.91
CA GLU A 119 7.91 -5.54 14.36
C GLU A 119 6.55 -5.07 14.88
N ILE A 120 6.13 -3.85 14.51
CA ILE A 120 4.83 -3.27 14.90
C ILE A 120 3.68 -4.17 14.40
N THR A 121 3.79 -4.67 13.17
CA THR A 121 2.79 -5.58 12.59
C THR A 121 2.74 -6.92 13.34
N ASN A 122 3.88 -7.52 13.62
CA ASN A 122 3.99 -8.80 14.32
C ASN A 122 3.45 -8.71 15.75
N GLU A 123 3.77 -7.61 16.44
CA GLU A 123 3.24 -7.35 17.77
C GLU A 123 1.72 -7.20 17.74
N ALA A 124 1.18 -6.40 16.81
CA ALA A 124 -0.25 -6.20 16.67
C ALA A 124 -1.03 -7.49 16.34
N ASN A 125 -0.38 -8.46 15.69
CA ASN A 125 -0.96 -9.77 15.38
C ASN A 125 -0.77 -10.82 16.49
N SER A 126 0.16 -10.58 17.43
CA SER A 126 0.44 -11.48 18.55
C SER A 126 -0.31 -11.09 19.83
N ARG A 127 -0.68 -9.81 19.98
CA ARG A 127 -1.51 -9.34 21.09
C ARG A 127 -2.96 -9.83 20.95
N VAL A 128 -3.62 -10.09 22.08
CA VAL A 128 -5.05 -10.45 22.12
C VAL A 128 -5.88 -9.32 21.50
N CYS A 129 -6.63 -9.63 20.46
CA CYS A 129 -7.53 -8.66 19.85
C CYS A 129 -8.86 -8.64 20.61
N GLN A 130 -9.26 -7.48 21.12
CA GLN A 130 -10.48 -7.31 21.93
C GLN A 130 -11.76 -7.81 21.24
N ALA A 131 -11.85 -7.68 19.91
CA ALA A 131 -13.03 -8.08 19.15
C ALA A 131 -13.22 -9.60 19.04
N ILE A 132 -12.13 -10.39 19.12
CA ILE A 132 -12.15 -11.86 18.95
C ILE A 132 -11.71 -12.60 20.22
N GLY A 133 -11.14 -11.92 21.21
CA GLY A 133 -10.71 -12.49 22.49
C GLY A 133 -9.43 -13.35 22.42
N ILE A 134 -8.81 -13.45 21.24
CA ILE A 134 -7.60 -14.25 21.00
C ILE A 134 -6.62 -13.52 20.06
N PRO A 135 -5.33 -13.89 20.05
CA PRO A 135 -4.37 -13.32 19.10
C PRO A 135 -4.75 -13.59 17.63
N PRO A 136 -4.76 -12.56 16.76
CA PRO A 136 -5.05 -12.71 15.33
C PRO A 136 -4.24 -13.80 14.63
N ILE A 137 -2.95 -13.94 14.96
CA ILE A 137 -2.07 -14.94 14.37
C ILE A 137 -2.53 -16.38 14.60
N LEU A 138 -3.23 -16.67 15.70
CA LEU A 138 -3.76 -18.01 15.97
C LEU A 138 -4.98 -18.31 15.11
N VAL A 139 -5.86 -17.32 14.90
CA VAL A 139 -7.05 -17.47 14.06
C VAL A 139 -6.70 -17.51 12.59
N PHE A 140 -5.68 -16.74 12.19
CA PHE A 140 -5.20 -16.68 10.81
C PHE A 140 -4.84 -18.06 10.28
N LYS A 141 -4.26 -18.96 11.10
CA LYS A 141 -3.94 -20.33 10.69
C LYS A 141 -5.14 -21.07 10.09
N LYS A 142 -6.33 -20.87 10.67
CA LYS A 142 -7.59 -21.46 10.18
C LYS A 142 -8.17 -20.67 9.01
N GLU A 143 -8.14 -19.34 9.05
CA GLU A 143 -8.63 -18.50 7.94
C GLU A 143 -7.82 -18.74 6.64
N LYS A 144 -6.52 -19.04 6.76
CA LYS A 144 -5.62 -19.33 5.64
C LYS A 144 -6.09 -20.53 4.81
N GLU A 145 -6.71 -21.53 5.43
CA GLU A 145 -7.27 -22.71 4.74
C GLU A 145 -8.44 -22.36 3.79
N HIS A 146 -9.04 -21.17 3.95
CA HIS A 146 -10.17 -20.71 3.15
C HIS A 146 -9.79 -19.68 2.08
N LEU A 147 -8.51 -19.33 1.96
CA LEU A 147 -8.00 -18.47 0.90
C LEU A 147 -8.03 -19.22 -0.44
N LEU A 148 -8.26 -18.47 -1.51
CA LEU A 148 -8.07 -18.95 -2.87
C LEU A 148 -6.57 -19.15 -3.14
N PRO A 149 -6.20 -20.09 -4.02
CA PRO A 149 -4.81 -20.24 -4.43
C PRO A 149 -4.32 -18.96 -5.11
N LEU A 150 -3.01 -18.71 -5.02
CA LEU A 150 -2.37 -17.67 -5.80
C LEU A 150 -2.47 -18.01 -7.30
N PRO A 151 -2.59 -16.99 -8.18
CA PRO A 151 -2.44 -17.21 -9.61
C PRO A 151 -0.98 -17.60 -9.94
N ASN A 152 -0.73 -17.89 -11.21
CA ASN A 152 0.63 -18.23 -11.64
C ASN A 152 1.63 -17.08 -11.41
N ASP A 153 2.92 -17.43 -11.28
CA ASP A 153 3.98 -16.47 -10.98
C ASP A 153 4.11 -15.34 -12.02
N LYS A 154 3.72 -15.59 -13.28
CA LYS A 154 3.74 -14.56 -14.33
C LYS A 154 2.74 -13.45 -14.01
N ILE A 155 1.52 -13.82 -13.61
CA ILE A 155 0.49 -12.86 -13.17
C ILE A 155 0.98 -12.10 -11.94
N CYS A 156 1.50 -12.79 -10.91
CA CYS A 156 2.03 -12.13 -9.72
C CYS A 156 3.13 -11.11 -10.07
N SER A 157 4.11 -11.51 -10.89
CA SER A 157 5.23 -10.65 -11.28
C SER A 157 4.81 -9.42 -12.11
N TYR A 158 3.72 -9.51 -12.89
CA TYR A 158 3.25 -8.41 -13.74
C TYR A 158 2.81 -7.19 -12.93
N TYR A 159 2.26 -7.42 -11.73
CA TYR A 159 1.74 -6.37 -10.85
C TYR A 159 2.76 -5.83 -9.85
N LYS A 160 3.99 -6.37 -9.84
CA LYS A 160 5.07 -5.89 -8.98
C LYS A 160 5.77 -4.69 -9.61
N ASN A 161 6.11 -3.72 -8.78
CA ASN A 161 6.92 -2.59 -9.23
C ASN A 161 8.37 -3.02 -9.40
N THR A 162 8.94 -2.81 -10.59
CA THR A 162 10.38 -2.96 -10.79
C THR A 162 11.09 -1.76 -10.16
N THR A 163 11.78 -1.97 -9.05
CA THR A 163 12.62 -0.93 -8.44
C THR A 163 13.75 -0.57 -9.41
N ILE A 164 13.61 0.57 -10.10
CA ILE A 164 14.73 1.15 -10.85
C ILE A 164 15.65 1.78 -9.81
N HIS A 165 16.69 1.06 -9.40
CA HIS A 165 17.81 1.66 -8.68
C HIS A 165 18.58 2.58 -9.63
N ALA A 166 18.12 3.83 -9.76
CA ALA A 166 18.91 4.86 -10.42
C ALA A 166 20.12 5.15 -9.52
N LYS A 167 21.28 4.63 -9.91
CA LYS A 167 22.56 4.97 -9.29
C LYS A 167 22.84 6.44 -9.62
N VAL A 168 22.53 7.35 -8.70
CA VAL A 168 22.92 8.76 -8.85
C VAL A 168 24.43 8.82 -8.64
N ASN A 169 25.19 8.82 -9.75
CA ASN A 169 26.61 9.15 -9.68
C ASN A 169 26.71 10.63 -9.29
N PHE A 170 27.02 10.91 -8.03
CA PHE A 170 27.41 12.24 -7.59
C PHE A 170 28.80 12.58 -8.16
N LEU A 171 28.86 12.96 -9.43
CA LEU A 171 30.00 13.68 -9.98
C LEU A 171 29.62 15.15 -10.08
N TYR A 172 29.84 15.88 -8.99
CA TYR A 172 29.90 17.33 -9.06
C TYR A 172 31.18 17.73 -9.79
N ARG A 173 31.05 18.16 -11.05
CA ARG A 173 32.06 19.00 -11.70
C ARG A 173 31.43 20.37 -11.94
N SER A 174 32.00 21.37 -11.30
CA SER A 174 31.61 22.77 -11.46
C SER A 174 31.75 23.19 -12.92
N GLU A 175 30.68 23.79 -13.45
CA GLU A 175 30.62 24.65 -14.65
C GLU A 175 30.11 24.12 -16.00
N ASP A 176 29.49 22.95 -16.12
CA ASP A 176 28.85 22.56 -17.39
C ASP A 176 27.32 22.46 -17.33
N SER A 177 26.68 23.22 -18.23
CA SER A 177 25.23 23.22 -18.44
C SER A 177 24.75 21.92 -19.09
N VAL A 178 24.12 21.04 -18.31
CA VAL A 178 23.52 19.80 -18.82
C VAL A 178 22.18 20.10 -19.49
N ARG A 179 22.12 19.96 -20.82
CA ARG A 179 20.85 19.84 -21.56
C ARG A 179 20.39 18.37 -21.50
N ALA A 180 19.43 18.07 -20.63
CA ALA A 180 18.62 16.87 -20.76
C ALA A 180 17.49 17.15 -21.76
N ALA A 181 17.12 16.15 -22.55
CA ALA A 181 16.11 16.23 -23.59
C ALA A 181 14.80 16.88 -23.08
N GLY A 182 14.46 18.04 -23.64
CA GLY A 182 13.09 18.55 -23.71
C GLY A 182 12.53 19.38 -22.56
N THR A 183 13.10 19.39 -21.35
CA THR A 183 12.50 20.17 -20.23
C THR A 183 13.54 21.05 -19.54
N LYS A 184 13.35 22.37 -19.61
CA LYS A 184 14.27 23.38 -19.07
C LYS A 184 14.03 23.56 -17.57
N CYS A 185 14.71 22.79 -16.71
CA CYS A 185 14.73 23.04 -15.27
C CYS A 185 15.73 24.16 -14.91
N ARG A 186 15.27 25.21 -14.22
CA ARG A 186 16.13 26.25 -13.65
C ARG A 186 16.27 26.01 -12.15
N MET A 187 17.45 25.56 -11.71
CA MET A 187 17.76 25.47 -10.29
C MET A 187 17.95 26.87 -9.69
N LYS A 188 17.17 27.25 -8.67
CA LYS A 188 17.50 28.36 -7.78
C LYS A 188 18.21 27.76 -6.56
N ARG A 189 19.38 28.32 -6.22
CA ARG A 189 20.08 28.03 -4.97
C ARG A 189 19.37 28.79 -3.84
N GLU A 190 18.86 28.08 -2.85
CA GLU A 190 18.69 28.63 -1.50
C GLU A 190 19.66 27.87 -0.58
N MET A 191 20.51 28.61 0.12
CA MET A 191 21.58 28.04 0.94
C MET A 191 20.98 27.46 2.22
N GLY A 192 21.12 26.14 2.39
CA GLY A 192 20.84 25.44 3.65
C GLY A 192 19.82 24.31 3.51
N HIS A 193 20.31 23.09 3.25
CA HIS A 193 19.65 21.81 3.57
C HIS A 193 18.12 21.70 3.35
N GLN A 194 17.66 21.75 2.11
CA GLN A 194 16.65 20.82 1.57
C GLN A 194 16.49 21.06 0.05
N MET A 195 16.66 20.01 -0.76
CA MET A 195 16.30 20.07 -2.18
C MET A 195 14.79 19.85 -2.30
N SER A 196 14.00 20.90 -2.55
CA SER A 196 12.64 20.71 -3.07
C SER A 196 12.70 20.63 -4.60
N CYS A 197 12.00 19.64 -5.17
CA CYS A 197 11.78 19.55 -6.59
C CYS A 197 10.31 19.81 -6.85
N ASP A 198 9.97 21.05 -7.16
CA ASP A 198 8.63 21.40 -7.63
C ASP A 198 8.55 21.07 -9.12
N ILE A 199 7.78 20.02 -9.44
CA ILE A 199 7.42 19.70 -10.82
C ILE A 199 6.34 20.70 -11.23
N LEU A 200 6.70 21.70 -12.04
CA LEU A 200 5.74 22.53 -12.75
C LEU A 200 5.18 21.72 -13.93
N ASN A 201 3.93 21.26 -13.81
CA ASN A 201 3.20 20.70 -14.94
C ASN A 201 2.88 21.83 -15.94
N THR A 202 3.37 21.70 -17.18
CA THR A 202 2.74 22.32 -18.36
C THR A 202 1.52 21.53 -18.80
#